data_AF-A0A652KZJ0-F1
#
_entry.id   AF-A0A652KZJ0-F1
#
_cell.length_a   1.000
_cell.length_b   1.000
_cell.length_c   1.000
_cell.angle_alpha   90.00
_cell.angle_beta   90.00
_cell.angle_gamma   90.00
#
_symmetry.space_group_name_H-M   'P 1'
#
loop_
_entity.id
_entity.type
_entity.pdbx_description
1 polymer ?
#
loop_
_entity_poly.entity_id
_entity_poly.type
_entity_poly.pdbx_seq_one_letter_code
_entity_poly.pdbx_strand_id
1 'polypeptide(L)'
;MTGSTPHPQHDLDRPYDLVGIGIGPFNLSLAALAHGIPGGLATTFFEQNPAFHWHPGLLIEGATLQVPFLADLVTLADPASPWSFLSYLRSRDRLFPFYFAEKFHIQRAEYDAYCRWVSSQLPGLHFGHQVDAVRWNPERALFEVDFTQLDGDGEAEALGRAYTRHIALGVGTQPHVPPAPRP
;
A
#
# COMPACT_ATOMS: atom_id res chain seq x y z
N MET A 1 19.66 -19.91 -2.12
CA MET A 1 18.52 -20.83 -2.18
C MET A 1 17.48 -20.35 -1.19
N THR A 2 16.67 -19.37 -1.60
CA THR A 2 15.57 -18.83 -0.79
C THR A 2 14.31 -19.56 -1.21
N GLY A 3 13.92 -20.56 -0.43
CA GLY A 3 12.65 -21.24 -0.61
C GLY A 3 11.51 -20.23 -0.43
N SER A 4 10.72 -20.06 -1.47
CA SER A 4 9.46 -19.34 -1.43
C SER A 4 8.54 -20.03 -0.42
N THR A 5 8.29 -19.36 0.71
CA THR A 5 7.26 -19.80 1.66
C THR A 5 5.92 -19.83 0.92
N PRO A 6 5.20 -20.96 0.90
CA PRO A 6 3.90 -21.02 0.25
C PRO A 6 2.94 -20.11 1.04
N HIS A 7 2.57 -18.98 0.44
CA HIS A 7 1.46 -18.19 0.95
C HIS A 7 0.17 -19.00 0.77
N PRO A 8 -0.74 -19.00 1.77
CA PRO A 8 -2.01 -19.68 1.62
C PRO A 8 -2.72 -19.12 0.38
N GLN A 9 -2.90 -19.97 -0.63
CA GLN A 9 -3.69 -19.63 -1.81
C GLN A 9 -5.13 -19.47 -1.36
N HIS A 10 -5.62 -18.24 -1.41
CA HIS A 10 -7.03 -17.93 -1.26
C HIS A 10 -7.70 -18.21 -2.60
N ASP A 11 -8.48 -19.28 -2.63
CA ASP A 11 -9.22 -19.75 -3.79
C ASP A 11 -10.72 -19.48 -3.62
N LEU A 12 -11.54 -20.18 -4.40
CA LEU A 12 -12.98 -20.05 -4.37
C LEU A 12 -13.61 -20.47 -3.05
N ASP A 13 -13.01 -21.44 -2.36
CA ASP A 13 -13.54 -22.00 -1.11
C ASP A 13 -13.13 -21.15 0.09
N ARG A 14 -12.12 -20.27 -0.09
CA ARG A 14 -11.68 -19.31 0.91
C ARG A 14 -11.34 -17.95 0.29
N PRO A 15 -12.34 -17.19 -0.21
CA PRO A 15 -12.10 -15.88 -0.81
C PRO A 15 -11.57 -14.88 0.22
N TYR A 16 -10.91 -13.84 -0.26
CA TYR A 16 -10.59 -12.67 0.56
C TYR A 16 -11.86 -11.92 0.96
N ASP A 17 -11.81 -11.29 2.13
CA ASP A 17 -12.84 -10.34 2.53
C ASP A 17 -12.67 -9.03 1.75
N LEU A 18 -11.42 -8.62 1.48
CA LEU A 18 -11.09 -7.39 0.75
C LEU A 18 -9.84 -7.56 -0.12
N VAL A 19 -9.92 -7.12 -1.37
CA VAL A 19 -8.76 -6.90 -2.24
C VAL A 19 -8.57 -5.41 -2.48
N GLY A 20 -7.39 -4.89 -2.22
CA GLY A 20 -7.00 -3.54 -2.62
C GLY A 20 -6.23 -3.51 -3.94
N ILE A 21 -6.54 -2.54 -4.79
CA ILE A 21 -5.87 -2.31 -6.07
C ILE A 21 -5.11 -0.99 -6.00
N GLY A 22 -3.79 -1.04 -6.10
CA GLY A 22 -2.85 0.05 -5.83
C GLY A 22 -2.43 0.10 -4.36
N ILE A 23 -1.14 0.29 -4.10
CA ILE A 23 -0.55 0.43 -2.75
C ILE A 23 0.02 1.85 -2.59
N GLY A 24 -0.84 2.85 -2.79
CA GLY A 24 -0.59 4.22 -2.34
C GLY A 24 -0.82 4.38 -0.83
N PRO A 25 -0.56 5.56 -0.24
CA PRO A 25 -0.72 5.79 1.20
C PRO A 25 -2.09 5.41 1.76
N PHE A 26 -3.16 5.63 1.00
CA PHE A 26 -4.52 5.31 1.45
C PHE A 26 -4.77 3.81 1.57
N ASN A 27 -4.41 3.01 0.56
CA ASN A 27 -4.56 1.56 0.64
C ASN A 27 -3.52 0.93 1.58
N LEU A 28 -2.34 1.51 1.71
CA LEU A 28 -1.37 1.09 2.72
C LEU A 28 -1.90 1.35 4.16
N SER A 29 -2.58 2.47 4.38
CA SER A 29 -3.30 2.76 5.63
C SER A 29 -4.40 1.74 5.88
N LEU A 30 -5.24 1.45 4.88
CA LEU A 30 -6.29 0.45 4.97
C LEU A 30 -5.73 -0.94 5.31
N ALA A 31 -4.65 -1.35 4.66
CA ALA A 31 -3.98 -2.62 4.94
C ALA A 31 -3.44 -2.68 6.39
N ALA A 32 -2.78 -1.60 6.84
CA ALA A 32 -2.22 -1.51 8.19
C ALA A 32 -3.30 -1.57 9.28
N LEU A 33 -4.45 -0.93 9.04
CA LEU A 33 -5.60 -0.98 9.94
C LEU A 33 -6.28 -2.36 9.92
N ALA A 34 -6.44 -2.97 8.74
CA ALA A 34 -7.00 -4.31 8.61
C ALA A 34 -6.18 -5.38 9.36
N HIS A 35 -4.84 -5.26 9.32
CA HIS A 35 -3.93 -6.13 10.08
C HIS A 35 -4.13 -6.04 11.61
N GLY A 36 -4.60 -4.90 12.12
CA GLY A 36 -4.85 -4.70 13.55
C GLY A 36 -6.19 -5.25 14.06
N ILE A 37 -7.08 -5.74 13.18
CA ILE A 37 -8.43 -6.16 13.57
C ILE A 37 -8.39 -7.48 14.36
N PRO A 38 -8.90 -7.53 15.60
CA PRO A 38 -9.02 -8.77 16.36
C PRO A 38 -9.92 -9.79 15.64
N GLY A 39 -9.49 -11.04 15.58
CA GLY A 39 -10.16 -12.08 14.80
C GLY A 39 -9.72 -12.14 13.33
N GLY A 40 -8.96 -11.15 12.87
CA GLY A 40 -8.38 -11.09 11.53
C GLY A 40 -9.38 -10.70 10.44
N LEU A 41 -8.85 -10.19 9.35
CA LEU A 41 -9.57 -9.95 8.09
C LEU A 41 -8.71 -10.52 6.97
N ALA A 42 -9.27 -11.36 6.09
CA ALA A 42 -8.52 -11.90 4.97
C ALA A 42 -8.40 -10.81 3.90
N THR A 43 -7.25 -10.11 3.87
CA THR A 43 -7.01 -9.03 2.90
C THR A 43 -5.75 -9.26 2.07
N THR A 44 -5.77 -8.82 0.82
CA THR A 44 -4.58 -8.74 -0.04
C THR A 44 -4.61 -7.46 -0.87
N PHE A 45 -3.44 -6.94 -1.22
CA PHE A 45 -3.29 -5.69 -1.97
C PHE A 45 -2.25 -5.85 -3.08
N PHE A 46 -2.57 -5.38 -4.28
CA PHE A 46 -1.71 -5.50 -5.47
C PHE A 46 -1.24 -4.13 -5.96
N GLU A 47 0.04 -4.01 -6.30
CA GLU A 47 0.68 -2.82 -6.86
C GLU A 47 1.59 -3.21 -8.01
N GLN A 48 1.45 -2.53 -9.15
CA GLN A 48 2.25 -2.81 -10.35
C GLN A 48 3.71 -2.39 -10.19
N ASN A 49 3.98 -1.33 -9.42
CA ASN A 49 5.36 -0.90 -9.17
C ASN A 49 6.11 -1.97 -8.33
N PRO A 50 7.43 -2.10 -8.49
CA PRO A 50 8.23 -3.10 -7.77
C PRO A 50 8.42 -2.77 -6.28
N ALA A 51 8.19 -1.52 -5.89
CA ALA A 51 8.31 -1.05 -4.51
C ALA A 51 7.49 0.21 -4.27
N PHE A 52 7.26 0.54 -2.99
CA PHE A 52 6.58 1.76 -2.60
C PHE A 52 7.47 3.00 -2.84
N HIS A 53 6.94 3.94 -3.63
CA HIS A 53 7.49 5.28 -3.81
C HIS A 53 6.36 6.30 -3.91
N TRP A 54 6.28 7.23 -2.95
CA TRP A 54 5.23 8.24 -2.94
C TRP A 54 5.66 9.53 -3.64
N HIS A 55 5.18 9.71 -4.87
CA HIS A 55 5.52 10.84 -5.76
C HIS A 55 7.04 11.07 -5.88
N PRO A 56 7.82 10.12 -6.43
CA PRO A 56 9.28 10.18 -6.45
C PRO A 56 9.83 11.47 -7.10
N GLY A 57 9.17 11.98 -8.15
CA GLY A 57 9.54 13.24 -8.80
C GLY A 57 9.32 14.51 -7.96
N LEU A 58 8.69 14.41 -6.78
CA LEU A 58 8.42 15.52 -5.85
C LEU A 58 9.13 15.36 -4.50
N LEU A 59 10.07 14.42 -4.38
CA LEU A 59 10.93 14.26 -3.21
C LEU A 59 12.09 15.26 -3.22
N ILE A 60 11.75 16.54 -3.39
CA ILE A 60 12.69 17.66 -3.42
C ILE A 60 13.23 17.88 -2.00
N GLU A 61 14.53 18.15 -1.89
CA GLU A 61 15.18 18.43 -0.61
C GLU A 61 14.46 19.57 0.14
N GLY A 62 14.19 19.36 1.43
CA GLY A 62 13.49 20.32 2.27
C GLY A 62 11.97 20.36 2.12
N ALA A 63 11.39 19.68 1.12
CA ALA A 63 9.93 19.61 0.99
C ALA A 63 9.29 18.85 2.17
N THR A 64 8.25 19.43 2.75
CA THR A 64 7.51 18.85 3.87
C THR A 64 6.11 18.39 3.48
N LEU A 65 5.52 17.52 4.29
CA LEU A 65 4.08 17.31 4.28
C LEU A 65 3.36 18.61 4.66
N GLN A 66 2.16 18.80 4.12
CA GLN A 66 1.27 19.91 4.47
C GLN A 66 0.33 19.57 5.63
N VAL A 67 0.49 18.38 6.21
CA VAL A 67 -0.27 17.90 7.37
C VAL A 67 0.68 17.47 8.49
N PRO A 68 0.26 17.56 9.77
CA PRO A 68 1.05 17.08 10.89
C PRO A 68 1.35 15.58 10.81
N PHE A 69 2.46 15.14 11.42
CA PHE A 69 2.87 13.73 11.45
C PHE A 69 1.84 12.77 12.08
N LEU A 70 0.88 13.29 12.87
CA LEU A 70 -0.22 12.49 13.40
C LEU A 70 -1.20 12.03 12.30
N ALA A 71 -1.27 12.74 11.18
CA ALA A 71 -1.92 12.27 9.95
C ALA A 71 -1.01 11.28 9.19
N ASP A 72 -0.43 10.33 9.94
CA ASP A 72 0.23 9.17 9.36
C ASP A 72 -0.82 8.15 8.87
N LEU A 73 -0.37 6.93 8.57
CA LEU A 73 -1.24 5.85 8.08
C LEU A 73 -2.33 5.41 9.07
N VAL A 74 -2.15 5.54 10.38
CA VAL A 74 -3.00 4.80 11.36
C VAL A 74 -3.37 5.59 12.59
N THR A 75 -2.57 6.56 13.03
CA THR A 75 -2.62 7.15 14.36
C THR A 75 -3.96 7.81 14.67
N LEU A 76 -4.62 8.45 13.69
CA LEU A 76 -5.94 9.07 13.93
C LEU A 76 -7.08 8.07 14.08
N ALA A 77 -6.89 6.81 13.65
CA ALA A 77 -7.86 5.72 13.84
C ALA A 77 -7.50 4.83 15.03
N ASP A 78 -6.22 4.49 15.17
CA ASP A 78 -5.66 3.70 16.26
C ASP A 78 -4.24 4.19 16.62
N PRO A 79 -4.11 5.05 17.66
CA PRO A 79 -2.81 5.53 18.13
C PRO A 79 -1.89 4.44 18.69
N ALA A 80 -2.45 3.29 19.08
CA ALA A 80 -1.68 2.17 19.63
C ALA A 80 -1.13 1.24 18.55
N SER A 81 -1.51 1.46 17.28
CA SER A 81 -1.08 0.64 16.16
C SER A 81 0.46 0.59 16.05
N PRO A 82 1.05 -0.60 15.86
CA PRO A 82 2.50 -0.75 15.67
C PRO A 82 2.97 -0.12 14.35
N TRP A 83 2.04 0.22 13.47
CA TRP A 83 2.33 0.82 12.17
C TRP A 83 2.40 2.35 12.22
N SER A 84 2.28 2.99 13.38
CA SER A 84 2.34 4.45 13.50
C SER A 84 3.72 5.02 13.17
N PHE A 85 3.77 6.30 12.79
CA PHE A 85 5.01 7.02 12.52
C PHE A 85 5.91 7.09 13.75
N LEU A 86 5.34 7.17 14.96
CA LEU A 86 6.11 7.12 16.20
C LEU A 86 6.72 5.75 16.45
N SER A 87 6.02 4.66 16.11
CA SER A 87 6.58 3.30 16.16
C SER A 87 7.72 3.14 15.15
N TYR A 88 7.58 3.71 13.95
CA TYR A 88 8.67 3.80 12.98
C TYR A 88 9.88 4.54 13.55
N LEU A 89 9.72 5.73 14.14
CA LEU A 89 10.82 6.47 14.74
C LEU A 89 11.50 5.70 15.87
N ARG A 90 10.72 5.01 16.70
CA ARG A 90 11.25 4.11 17.73
C ARG A 90 12.10 3.00 17.13
N SER A 91 11.65 2.35 16.05
CA SER A 91 12.39 1.27 15.39
C SER A 91 13.73 1.73 14.77
N ARG A 92 13.93 3.04 14.64
CA ARG A 92 15.13 3.68 14.09
C ARG A 92 15.98 4.39 15.13
N ASP A 93 15.68 4.23 16.42
CA ASP A 93 16.33 4.97 17.52
C ASP A 93 16.29 6.51 17.34
N ARG A 94 15.24 7.01 16.67
CA ARG A 94 15.08 8.44 16.31
C ARG A 94 13.95 9.14 17.05
N LEU A 95 13.23 8.44 17.93
CA LEU A 95 12.10 9.03 18.66
C LEU A 95 12.51 10.21 19.56
N PHE A 96 13.59 10.06 20.34
CA PHE A 96 14.08 11.12 21.23
C PHE A 96 14.61 12.35 20.46
N PRO A 97 15.47 12.19 19.44
CA PRO A 97 15.88 13.30 18.58
C PRO A 97 14.70 13.99 17.88
N PHE A 98 13.70 13.22 17.43
CA PHE A 98 12.51 13.77 16.80
C PHE A 98 11.68 14.63 17.76
N TYR A 99 11.51 14.17 19.00
CA TYR A 99 10.84 14.94 20.06
C TYR A 99 11.49 16.32 20.24
N PHE A 100 12.81 16.38 20.38
CA PHE A 100 13.54 17.65 20.55
C PHE A 100 13.55 18.53 19.29
N ALA A 101 13.33 17.96 18.11
CA ALA A 101 13.25 18.75 16.89
C ALA A 101 11.99 19.64 16.84
N GLU A 102 10.92 19.26 17.57
CA GLU A 102 9.65 20.00 17.67
C GLU A 102 9.02 20.35 16.30
N LYS A 103 9.23 19.49 15.29
CA LYS A 103 8.70 19.68 13.93
C LYS A 103 7.45 18.84 13.70
N PHE A 104 6.30 19.51 13.59
CA PHE A 104 5.03 18.85 13.26
C PHE A 104 4.93 18.39 11.81
N HIS A 105 5.54 19.14 10.88
CA HIS A 105 5.51 18.84 9.44
C HIS A 105 6.81 18.15 9.04
N ILE A 106 6.73 16.84 8.78
CA ILE A 106 7.88 16.01 8.42
C ILE A 106 8.24 16.16 6.97
N GLN A 107 9.49 15.84 6.62
CA GLN A 107 9.94 15.84 5.23
C GLN A 107 9.21 14.77 4.42
N ARG A 108 8.94 15.05 3.14
CA ARG A 108 8.30 14.08 2.24
C ARG A 108 9.14 12.81 2.09
N ALA A 109 10.46 12.95 2.03
CA ALA A 109 11.39 11.82 1.98
C ALA A 109 11.32 10.94 3.26
N GLU A 110 11.08 11.55 4.42
CA GLU A 110 10.93 10.81 5.68
C GLU A 110 9.59 10.07 5.74
N TYR A 111 8.50 10.69 5.26
CA TYR A 111 7.21 10.02 5.11
C TYR A 111 7.27 8.85 4.12
N ASP A 112 7.93 9.04 2.98
CA ASP A 112 8.17 7.99 1.99
C ASP A 112 9.00 6.82 2.57
N ALA A 113 10.04 7.12 3.37
CA ALA A 113 10.81 6.10 4.08
C ALA A 113 10.01 5.36 5.17
N TYR A 114 9.10 6.06 5.85
CA TYR A 114 8.15 5.46 6.79
C TYR A 114 7.18 4.51 6.08
N CYS A 115 6.56 4.94 4.98
CA CYS A 115 5.66 4.09 4.21
C CYS A 115 6.37 2.86 3.64
N ARG A 116 7.62 2.99 3.17
CA ARG A 116 8.47 1.84 2.79
C ARG A 116 8.73 0.89 3.96
N TRP A 117 8.96 1.43 5.16
CA TRP A 117 9.15 0.60 6.35
C TRP A 117 7.90 -0.19 6.70
N VAL A 118 6.70 0.40 6.58
CA VAL A 118 5.44 -0.33 6.77
C VAL A 118 5.28 -1.38 5.66
N SER A 119 5.42 -0.99 4.39
CA SER A 119 5.14 -1.89 3.27
C SER A 119 6.12 -3.06 3.14
N SER A 120 7.34 -2.95 3.68
CA SER A 120 8.30 -4.05 3.68
C SER A 120 8.05 -5.11 4.76
N GLN A 121 7.14 -4.85 5.70
CA GLN A 121 6.87 -5.73 6.85
C GLN A 121 5.41 -6.17 6.94
N LEU A 122 4.49 -5.37 6.39
CA LEU A 122 3.06 -5.67 6.42
C LEU A 122 2.75 -6.86 5.48
N PRO A 123 2.15 -7.95 5.98
CA PRO A 123 1.82 -9.10 5.14
C PRO A 123 0.66 -8.77 4.19
N GLY A 124 0.53 -9.55 3.11
CA GLY A 124 -0.57 -9.43 2.15
C GLY A 124 -0.41 -8.27 1.16
N LEU A 125 0.77 -7.68 1.05
CA LEU A 125 1.12 -6.69 0.03
C LEU A 125 1.93 -7.34 -1.08
N HIS A 126 1.51 -7.14 -2.33
CA HIS A 126 2.12 -7.73 -3.51
C HIS A 126 2.52 -6.62 -4.49
N PHE A 127 3.81 -6.30 -4.51
CA PHE A 127 4.42 -5.40 -5.49
C PHE A 127 4.79 -6.16 -6.77
N GLY A 128 4.96 -5.46 -7.90
CA GLY A 128 5.15 -6.10 -9.21
C GLY A 128 3.93 -6.90 -9.66
N HIS A 129 2.72 -6.54 -9.22
CA HIS A 129 1.48 -7.21 -9.59
C HIS A 129 0.52 -6.19 -10.22
N GLN A 130 0.40 -6.22 -11.54
CA GLN A 130 -0.52 -5.37 -12.28
C GLN A 130 -1.90 -6.01 -12.32
N VAL A 131 -2.92 -5.33 -11.79
CA VAL A 131 -4.31 -5.79 -11.94
C VAL A 131 -4.83 -5.42 -13.32
N ASP A 132 -5.24 -6.42 -14.08
CA ASP A 132 -5.65 -6.28 -15.48
C ASP A 132 -7.17 -6.16 -15.63
N ALA A 133 -7.93 -6.89 -14.79
CA ALA A 133 -9.38 -6.88 -14.85
C ALA A 133 -10.04 -7.20 -13.51
N VAL A 134 -11.22 -6.62 -13.31
CA VAL A 134 -12.12 -6.91 -12.21
C VAL A 134 -13.47 -7.30 -12.78
N ARG A 135 -14.03 -8.44 -12.36
CA ARG A 135 -15.32 -8.96 -12.83
C ARG A 135 -16.18 -9.40 -11.66
N TRP A 136 -17.48 -9.16 -11.73
CA TRP A 136 -18.43 -9.71 -10.76
C TRP A 136 -18.94 -11.08 -11.25
N ASN A 137 -18.86 -12.10 -10.40
CA ASN A 137 -19.44 -13.41 -10.64
C ASN A 137 -20.76 -13.55 -9.84
N PRO A 138 -21.93 -13.48 -10.51
CA PRO A 138 -23.23 -13.50 -9.83
C PRO A 138 -23.58 -14.87 -9.24
N GLU A 139 -23.07 -15.97 -9.79
CA GLU A 139 -23.33 -17.33 -9.28
C GLU A 139 -22.67 -17.55 -7.92
N ARG A 140 -21.52 -16.89 -7.70
CA ARG A 140 -20.71 -17.04 -6.48
C ARG A 140 -20.84 -15.86 -5.52
N ALA A 141 -21.45 -14.77 -5.97
CA ALA A 141 -21.50 -13.50 -5.26
C ALA A 141 -20.10 -13.01 -4.82
N LEU A 142 -19.12 -13.10 -5.73
CA LEU A 142 -17.73 -12.68 -5.51
C LEU A 142 -17.21 -11.89 -6.70
N PHE A 143 -16.21 -11.04 -6.45
CA PHE A 143 -15.37 -10.48 -7.49
C PHE A 143 -14.22 -11.42 -7.85
N GLU A 144 -13.90 -11.48 -9.14
CA GLU A 144 -12.70 -12.10 -9.70
C GLU A 144 -11.75 -10.97 -10.13
N VAL A 145 -10.54 -10.99 -9.57
CA VAL A 145 -9.48 -10.00 -9.85
C VAL A 145 -8.34 -10.69 -10.58
N ASP A 146 -8.22 -10.44 -11.88
CA ASP A 146 -7.14 -10.96 -12.72
C ASP A 146 -5.93 -10.03 -12.61
N PHE A 147 -4.74 -10.60 -12.44
CA PHE A 147 -3.50 -9.83 -12.38
C PHE A 147 -2.34 -10.54 -13.10
N THR A 148 -1.40 -9.74 -13.56
CA THR A 148 -0.12 -10.16 -14.12
C THR A 148 0.99 -9.86 -13.12
N GLN A 149 1.75 -10.88 -12.75
CA GLN A 149 3.01 -10.73 -12.03
C GLN A 149 4.08 -10.26 -13.02
N LEU A 150 4.78 -9.19 -12.67
CA LEU A 150 5.82 -8.55 -13.44
C LEU A 150 7.19 -8.94 -12.87
N ASP A 151 8.15 -9.17 -13.75
CA ASP A 151 9.56 -9.37 -13.36
C ASP A 151 10.27 -8.04 -13.04
N GLY A 152 11.58 -8.10 -12.82
CA GLY A 152 12.40 -6.92 -12.51
C GLY A 152 12.51 -5.90 -13.63
N ASP A 153 12.26 -6.31 -14.88
CA ASP A 153 12.27 -5.44 -16.07
C ASP A 153 10.85 -4.91 -16.39
N GLY A 154 9.84 -5.35 -15.65
CA GLY A 154 8.44 -4.97 -15.84
C GLY A 154 7.71 -5.83 -16.88
N GLU A 155 8.30 -6.95 -17.30
CA GLU A 155 7.72 -7.87 -18.27
C GLU A 155 6.84 -8.92 -17.58
N ALA A 156 5.86 -9.47 -18.31
CA ALA A 156 4.94 -10.45 -17.76
C ALA A 156 5.64 -11.78 -17.44
N GLU A 157 5.66 -12.14 -16.16
CA GLU A 157 6.24 -13.39 -15.65
C GLU A 157 5.18 -14.49 -15.50
N ALA A 158 4.04 -14.15 -14.88
CA ALA A 158 2.97 -15.10 -14.59
C ALA A 158 1.60 -14.42 -14.51
N LEU A 159 0.53 -15.19 -14.73
CA LEU A 159 -0.85 -14.74 -14.53
C LEU A 159 -1.40 -15.31 -13.23
N GLY A 160 -2.21 -14.53 -12.54
CA GLY A 160 -2.88 -14.92 -11.31
C GLY A 160 -4.31 -14.38 -11.24
N ARG A 161 -5.06 -14.95 -10.29
CA ARG A 161 -6.43 -14.54 -9.99
C ARG A 161 -6.67 -14.60 -8.50
N ALA A 162 -7.30 -13.56 -7.97
CA ALA A 162 -7.82 -13.52 -6.61
C ALA A 162 -9.36 -13.46 -6.62
N TYR A 163 -9.97 -14.02 -5.58
CA TYR A 163 -11.42 -13.96 -5.35
C TYR A 163 -11.71 -13.17 -4.08
N THR A 164 -12.68 -12.26 -4.13
CA THR A 164 -12.97 -11.38 -2.99
C THR A 164 -14.42 -10.97 -2.87
N ARG A 165 -14.86 -10.67 -1.65
CA ARG A 165 -16.19 -10.10 -1.37
C ARG A 165 -16.24 -8.60 -1.67
N HIS A 166 -15.15 -7.88 -1.39
CA HIS A 166 -15.07 -6.43 -1.52
C HIS A 166 -13.78 -5.98 -2.23
N ILE A 167 -13.83 -4.79 -2.84
CA ILE A 167 -12.71 -4.17 -3.53
C ILE A 167 -12.49 -2.75 -3.00
N ALA A 168 -11.22 -2.37 -2.79
CA ALA A 168 -10.80 -1.00 -2.55
C ALA A 168 -9.90 -0.50 -3.69
N LEU A 169 -10.38 0.49 -4.45
CA LEU A 169 -9.63 1.08 -5.57
C LEU A 169 -8.79 2.28 -5.09
N GLY A 170 -7.47 2.13 -5.12
CA GLY A 170 -6.49 3.11 -4.67
C GLY A 170 -5.36 3.33 -5.69
N VAL A 171 -5.70 3.34 -6.98
CA VAL A 171 -4.76 3.43 -8.13
C VAL A 171 -4.11 4.81 -8.33
N GLY A 172 -4.46 5.79 -7.49
CA GLY A 172 -3.95 7.15 -7.59
C GLY A 172 -4.50 7.93 -8.79
N THR A 173 -3.74 8.93 -9.23
CA THR A 173 -4.10 9.84 -10.32
C THR A 173 -3.00 9.87 -11.37
N GLN A 174 -3.37 10.12 -12.63
CA GLN A 174 -2.41 10.33 -13.71
C GLN A 174 -2.13 11.82 -13.94
N PRO A 175 -0.94 12.20 -14.42
CA PRO A 175 -0.65 13.57 -14.83
C PRO A 175 -1.65 14.06 -15.89
N HIS A 176 -2.14 15.29 -15.73
CA HIS A 176 -2.98 15.95 -16.73
C HIS A 176 -2.15 16.89 -17.60
N VAL A 177 -2.14 16.64 -18.90
CA VAL A 177 -1.55 17.54 -19.89
C VAL A 177 -2.70 18.23 -20.64
N PRO A 178 -2.86 19.57 -20.51
CA PRO A 178 -3.88 20.30 -21.24
C PRO A 178 -3.70 20.18 -22.77
N PRO A 179 -4.79 20.29 -23.56
CA PRO A 179 -4.65 20.37 -25.01
C PRO A 179 -3.83 21.60 -25.41
N ALA A 180 -3.12 21.51 -26.53
CA ALA A 180 -2.39 22.66 -27.07
C ALA A 180 -3.33 23.87 -27.24
N PRO A 181 -2.89 25.10 -26.90
CA PRO A 181 -3.70 26.29 -27.10
C PRO A 181 -4.10 26.41 -28.57
N ARG A 182 -5.37 26.75 -28.82
CA ARG A 182 -5.84 27.06 -30.18
C ARG A 182 -5.32 28.45 -30.58
N PRO A 183 -4.96 28.67 -31.86
CA PRO A 183 -4.51 29.97 -32.35
C PRO A 183 -5.58 31.06 -32.22
#